data_AF-A0A1V3X023-F1
#
_entry.id   AF-A0A1V3X023-F1
#
_cell.length_a   1.000
_cell.length_b   1.000
_cell.length_c   1.000
_cell.angle_alpha   90.00
_cell.angle_beta   90.00
_cell.angle_gamma   90.00
#
_symmetry.space_group_name_H-M   'P 1'
#
loop_
_entity.id
_entity.type
_entity.pdbx_description
1 polymer ?
#
loop_
_entity_poly.entity_id
_entity_poly.type
_entity_poly.pdbx_seq_one_letter_code
_entity_poly.pdbx_strand_id
1 'polypeptide(L)'
;MDYLHRIATDQIAPGEHVANYYELALADEQSPPDLSGSRIPASLSDPALRKSHPVLPIEPASAADEYGARMYLQILEDIALSPWDREESDRVNVLHLLDKLPVAERAGMGRQLLTHMGRAPYVAIGTARWDFRRYLLGTADLHLGYAVCNQFTDLHKEAFRQWVLLRHTEWIKALEPERRRLSTTVAVMLTPRHDHVRPWDTTLYAVFGEVPLEPEELAAMERLWNNPENMADLPDLE
;
A
#
# COMPACT_ATOMS: atom_id res chain seq x y z
N MET A 1 8.72 -16.96 -1.07
CA MET A 1 8.65 -18.05 -0.06
C MET A 1 8.54 -17.40 1.29
N ASP A 2 7.41 -17.55 1.99
CA ASP A 2 7.20 -16.97 3.33
C ASP A 2 8.02 -17.73 4.39
N TYR A 3 8.33 -17.09 5.52
CA TYR A 3 9.15 -17.65 6.61
C TYR A 3 8.70 -19.05 7.05
N LEU A 4 7.40 -19.24 7.28
CA LEU A 4 6.84 -20.52 7.72
C LEU A 4 7.12 -21.66 6.73
N HIS A 5 7.20 -21.36 5.43
CA HIS A 5 7.59 -22.35 4.43
C HIS A 5 9.09 -22.64 4.43
N ARG A 6 9.94 -21.67 4.81
CA ARG A 6 11.39 -21.84 4.89
C ARG A 6 11.80 -22.70 6.08
N ILE A 7 11.07 -22.59 7.20
CA ILE A 7 11.34 -23.37 8.42
C ILE A 7 10.46 -24.62 8.54
N ALA A 8 9.61 -24.92 7.55
CA ALA A 8 8.65 -26.03 7.61
C ALA A 8 9.33 -27.41 7.82
N THR A 9 10.58 -27.55 7.38
CA THR A 9 11.39 -28.76 7.54
C THR A 9 12.41 -28.66 8.66
N ASP A 10 12.55 -27.49 9.30
CA ASP A 10 13.50 -27.29 10.39
C ASP A 10 12.99 -28.02 11.63
N GLN A 11 13.77 -28.97 12.14
CA GLN A 11 13.47 -29.70 13.38
C GLN A 11 13.95 -28.91 14.60
N ILE A 12 13.53 -27.65 14.71
CA ILE A 12 13.95 -26.75 15.79
C ILE A 12 12.78 -26.56 16.74
N ALA A 13 13.09 -26.54 18.04
CA ALA A 13 12.07 -26.37 19.06
C ALA A 13 11.45 -24.96 18.99
N PRO A 14 10.14 -24.82 19.22
CA PRO A 14 9.50 -23.51 19.33
C PRO A 14 10.22 -22.62 20.35
N GLY A 15 10.63 -21.41 19.93
CA GLY A 15 11.40 -20.46 20.74
C GLY A 15 12.91 -20.44 20.48
N GLU A 16 13.47 -21.47 19.85
CA GLU A 16 14.91 -21.53 19.49
C GLU A 16 15.19 -20.99 18.08
N HIS A 17 14.15 -20.62 17.33
CA HIS A 17 14.28 -20.13 15.95
C HIS A 17 14.87 -18.72 15.80
N VAL A 18 15.17 -18.01 16.90
CA VAL A 18 15.65 -16.61 16.84
C VAL A 18 16.98 -16.51 16.10
N ALA A 19 17.91 -17.44 16.34
CA ALA A 19 19.20 -17.49 15.64
C ALA A 19 19.00 -17.78 14.14
N ASN A 20 18.19 -18.79 13.80
CA ASN A 20 17.85 -19.13 12.42
C ASN A 20 17.18 -17.98 11.68
N TYR A 21 16.31 -17.25 12.36
CA TYR A 21 15.65 -16.09 11.80
C TYR A 21 16.67 -15.04 11.37
N TYR A 22 17.63 -14.71 12.25
CA TYR A 22 18.70 -13.76 11.97
C TYR A 22 19.62 -14.24 10.85
N GLU A 23 20.02 -15.52 10.85
CA GLU A 23 20.84 -16.11 9.79
C GLU A 23 20.16 -16.07 8.42
N LEU A 24 18.86 -16.40 8.35
CA LEU A 24 18.07 -16.31 7.13
C LEU A 24 17.91 -14.87 6.65
N ALA A 25 17.73 -13.91 7.58
CA ALA A 25 17.64 -12.49 7.25
C ALA A 25 18.96 -11.94 6.67
N LEU A 26 20.11 -12.33 7.25
CA LEU A 26 21.43 -11.99 6.73
C LEU A 26 21.69 -12.62 5.35
N ALA A 27 21.28 -13.88 5.15
CA ALA A 27 21.42 -14.54 3.87
C ALA A 27 20.59 -13.85 2.77
N ASP A 28 19.38 -13.37 3.11
CA ASP A 28 18.54 -12.62 2.20
C ASP A 28 19.16 -11.25 1.83
N GLU A 29 19.77 -10.55 2.79
CA GLU A 29 20.43 -9.26 2.55
C GLU A 29 21.67 -9.38 1.66
N GLN A 30 22.44 -10.46 1.82
CA GLN A 30 23.62 -10.73 1.01
C GLN A 30 23.29 -11.26 -0.39
N SER A 31 22.04 -11.66 -0.63
CA SER A 31 21.61 -12.19 -1.92
C SER A 31 21.40 -11.06 -2.93
N PRO A 32 21.94 -11.16 -4.15
CA PRO A 32 21.66 -10.17 -5.18
C PRO A 32 20.16 -10.17 -5.51
N PRO A 33 19.58 -9.00 -5.85
CA PRO A 33 18.16 -8.90 -6.17
C PRO A 33 17.83 -9.77 -7.38
N ASP A 34 17.00 -10.79 -7.18
CA ASP A 34 16.45 -11.58 -8.29
C ASP A 34 15.22 -10.89 -8.86
N LEU A 35 15.45 -10.09 -9.90
CA LEU A 35 14.40 -9.40 -10.63
C LEU A 35 13.80 -10.25 -11.76
N SER A 36 14.34 -11.44 -12.04
CA SER A 36 13.88 -12.30 -13.13
C SER A 36 12.49 -12.88 -12.87
N GLY A 37 12.14 -13.06 -11.59
CA GLY A 37 10.80 -13.46 -11.15
C GLY A 37 9.82 -12.30 -10.91
N SER A 38 10.23 -11.04 -11.18
CA SER A 38 9.34 -9.89 -10.99
C SER A 38 8.18 -9.96 -11.98
N ARG A 39 6.97 -10.11 -11.44
CA ARG A 39 5.76 -10.19 -12.25
C ARG A 39 5.08 -8.83 -12.49
N ILE A 40 5.82 -7.74 -12.26
CA ILE A 40 5.34 -6.39 -12.56
C ILE A 40 5.41 -6.19 -14.08
N PRO A 41 4.32 -5.73 -14.74
CA PRO A 41 4.35 -5.43 -16.16
C PRO A 41 5.47 -4.47 -16.55
N ALA A 42 6.12 -4.72 -17.68
CA ALA A 42 7.22 -3.87 -18.18
C ALA A 42 6.81 -2.40 -18.33
N SER A 43 5.57 -2.14 -18.76
CA SER A 43 5.01 -0.79 -18.93
C SER A 43 4.86 0.00 -17.62
N LEU A 44 4.78 -0.69 -16.48
CA LEU A 44 4.64 -0.10 -15.14
C LEU A 44 5.93 -0.21 -14.34
N SER A 45 6.98 -0.73 -14.99
CA SER A 45 8.22 -1.07 -14.35
C SER A 45 9.30 -0.08 -14.78
N ASP A 46 9.53 0.93 -13.96
CA ASP A 46 10.73 1.75 -14.03
C ASP A 46 11.87 1.08 -13.23
N PRO A 47 13.00 0.70 -13.87
CA PRO A 47 14.15 0.14 -13.16
C PRO A 47 14.67 1.02 -12.01
N ALA A 48 14.55 2.35 -12.12
CA ALA A 48 14.98 3.28 -11.07
C ALA A 48 14.09 3.23 -9.82
N LEU A 49 12.84 2.77 -9.96
CA LEU A 49 11.88 2.65 -8.86
C LEU A 49 11.82 1.23 -8.29
N ARG A 50 12.50 0.26 -8.91
CA ARG A 50 12.56 -1.12 -8.42
C ARG A 50 13.45 -1.21 -7.19
N LYS A 51 12.90 -1.78 -6.12
CA LYS A 51 13.64 -2.13 -4.92
C LYS A 51 13.45 -3.60 -4.60
N SER A 52 14.48 -4.21 -4.02
CA SER A 52 14.43 -5.53 -3.41
C SER A 52 14.75 -5.37 -1.94
N HIS A 53 14.05 -6.12 -1.10
CA HIS A 53 14.29 -6.15 0.34
C HIS A 53 14.44 -7.60 0.79
N PRO A 54 15.21 -7.84 1.86
CA PRO A 54 15.19 -9.12 2.55
C PRO A 54 13.75 -9.54 2.88
N VAL A 55 13.43 -10.83 2.76
CA VAL A 55 12.10 -11.33 3.10
C VAL A 55 11.89 -11.25 4.61
N LEU A 56 12.95 -11.48 5.37
CA LEU A 56 12.97 -11.34 6.82
C LEU A 56 13.67 -10.02 7.21
N PRO A 57 13.06 -9.18 8.07
CA PRO A 57 13.78 -8.03 8.60
C PRO A 57 14.94 -8.45 9.50
N ILE A 58 16.09 -7.79 9.33
CA ILE A 58 17.26 -7.89 10.21
C ILE A 58 17.04 -7.02 11.45
N GLU A 59 16.52 -5.81 11.25
CA GLU A 59 16.18 -4.86 12.31
C GLU A 59 14.66 -4.64 12.36
N PRO A 60 14.09 -4.33 13.54
CA PRO A 60 12.68 -3.95 13.63
C PRO A 60 12.41 -2.69 12.80
N ALA A 61 11.19 -2.56 12.24
CA ALA A 61 10.82 -1.39 11.41
C ALA A 61 11.12 -0.04 12.10
N SER A 62 10.96 0.01 13.42
CA SER A 62 11.19 1.21 14.23
C SER A 62 12.66 1.64 14.33
N ALA A 63 13.62 0.76 13.98
CA ALA A 63 15.04 1.10 14.01
C ALA A 63 15.40 2.18 12.98
N ALA A 64 14.77 2.12 11.80
CA ALA A 64 14.97 3.12 10.75
C ALA A 64 14.21 4.42 11.02
N ASP A 65 12.95 4.33 11.44
CA ASP A 65 12.11 5.47 11.78
C ASP A 65 10.96 5.06 12.70
N GLU A 66 11.08 5.39 13.99
CA GLU A 66 10.08 5.05 15.01
C GLU A 66 8.70 5.65 14.70
N TYR A 67 8.64 6.91 14.29
CA TYR A 67 7.37 7.59 14.02
C TYR A 67 6.72 7.04 12.75
N GLY A 68 7.52 6.78 11.71
CA GLY A 68 7.05 6.15 10.49
C GLY A 68 6.52 4.74 10.75
N ALA A 69 7.24 3.93 11.53
CA ALA A 69 6.78 2.59 11.92
C ALA A 69 5.49 2.65 12.76
N ARG A 70 5.41 3.59 13.70
CA ARG A 70 4.21 3.81 14.52
C ARG A 70 3.01 4.24 13.68
N MET A 71 3.22 5.13 12.71
CA MET A 71 2.18 5.56 11.78
C MET A 71 1.58 4.37 11.03
N TYR A 72 2.44 3.52 10.48
CA TYR A 72 2.00 2.33 9.76
C TYR A 72 1.24 1.36 10.66
N LEU A 73 1.74 1.13 11.88
CA LEU A 73 1.05 0.30 12.87
C LEU A 73 -0.34 0.86 13.22
N GLN A 74 -0.45 2.18 13.45
CA GLN A 74 -1.71 2.83 13.77
C GLN A 74 -2.75 2.62 12.67
N ILE A 75 -2.35 2.62 11.39
CA ILE A 75 -3.26 2.32 10.28
C ILE A 75 -3.83 0.90 10.39
N LEU A 76 -2.99 -0.09 10.71
CA LEU A 76 -3.43 -1.47 10.89
C LEU A 76 -4.37 -1.60 12.10
N GLU A 77 -4.05 -0.91 13.20
CA GLU A 77 -4.89 -0.87 14.40
C GLU A 77 -6.24 -0.20 14.11
N ASP A 78 -6.25 0.92 13.37
CA ASP A 78 -7.48 1.60 12.96
C ASP A 78 -8.39 0.66 12.16
N ILE A 79 -7.83 -0.09 11.22
CA ILE A 79 -8.58 -1.07 10.41
C ILE A 79 -9.09 -2.22 11.27
N ALA A 80 -8.26 -2.72 12.19
CA ALA A 80 -8.61 -3.83 13.08
C ALA A 80 -9.73 -3.45 14.08
N LEU A 81 -9.74 -2.20 14.55
CA LEU A 81 -10.66 -1.71 15.59
C LEU A 81 -11.88 -0.98 15.04
N SER A 82 -11.90 -0.64 13.76
CA SER A 82 -13.05 0.01 13.14
C SER A 82 -14.30 -0.89 13.18
N PRO A 83 -15.52 -0.34 13.13
CA PRO A 83 -16.69 -1.15 12.86
C PRO A 83 -16.57 -1.90 11.52
N TRP A 84 -17.01 -3.16 11.48
CA TRP A 84 -17.14 -3.96 10.25
C TRP A 84 -18.60 -4.33 10.04
N ASP A 85 -19.06 -4.28 8.81
CA ASP A 85 -20.38 -4.75 8.39
C ASP A 85 -20.32 -6.01 7.50
N ARG A 86 -19.12 -6.58 7.30
CA ARG A 86 -18.85 -7.78 6.48
C ARG A 86 -18.36 -8.94 7.33
N GLU A 87 -18.00 -10.05 6.68
CA GLU A 87 -17.36 -11.15 7.39
C GLU A 87 -15.98 -10.74 7.93
N GLU A 88 -15.65 -11.19 9.15
CA GLU A 88 -14.36 -10.89 9.78
C GLU A 88 -13.18 -11.49 9.00
N SER A 89 -13.43 -12.59 8.27
CA SER A 89 -12.48 -13.20 7.33
C SER A 89 -11.96 -12.19 6.30
N ASP A 90 -12.82 -11.30 5.79
CA ASP A 90 -12.43 -10.25 4.84
C ASP A 90 -11.46 -9.26 5.48
N ARG A 91 -11.71 -8.87 6.74
CA ARG A 91 -10.82 -7.96 7.47
C ARG A 91 -9.45 -8.58 7.69
N VAL A 92 -9.43 -9.83 8.15
CA VAL A 92 -8.18 -10.59 8.36
C VAL A 92 -7.41 -10.71 7.05
N ASN A 93 -8.11 -10.99 5.94
CA ASN A 93 -7.49 -11.06 4.62
C ASN A 93 -6.88 -9.71 4.19
N VAL A 94 -7.59 -8.60 4.36
CA VAL A 94 -7.06 -7.28 4.02
C VAL A 94 -5.85 -6.90 4.90
N LEU A 95 -5.91 -7.16 6.20
CA LEU A 95 -4.77 -6.95 7.10
C LEU A 95 -3.57 -7.80 6.70
N HIS A 96 -3.80 -9.07 6.33
CA HIS A 96 -2.76 -9.94 5.79
C HIS A 96 -2.12 -9.36 4.52
N LEU A 97 -2.92 -8.81 3.61
CA LEU A 97 -2.42 -8.21 2.38
C LEU A 97 -1.61 -6.93 2.65
N LEU A 98 -2.04 -6.07 3.58
CA LEU A 98 -1.26 -4.91 4.00
C LEU A 98 0.08 -5.36 4.61
N ASP A 99 0.08 -6.40 5.43
CA ASP A 99 1.27 -6.96 6.06
C ASP A 99 2.29 -7.54 5.05
N LYS A 100 1.91 -7.74 3.77
CA LYS A 100 2.87 -8.07 2.71
C LYS A 100 3.81 -6.92 2.34
N LEU A 101 3.56 -5.67 2.80
CA LEU A 101 4.53 -4.59 2.62
C LEU A 101 5.82 -4.93 3.40
N PRO A 102 7.00 -4.94 2.74
CA PRO A 102 8.26 -5.26 3.40
C PRO A 102 8.49 -4.38 4.63
N VAL A 103 8.94 -4.99 5.73
CA VAL A 103 9.13 -4.30 7.02
C VAL A 103 10.04 -3.07 6.89
N ALA A 104 11.08 -3.16 6.06
CA ALA A 104 11.98 -2.05 5.74
C ALA A 104 11.27 -0.85 5.05
N GLU A 105 10.18 -1.08 4.31
CA GLU A 105 9.42 -0.03 3.64
C GLU A 105 8.30 0.54 4.51
N ARG A 106 7.84 -0.17 5.55
CA ARG A 106 6.74 0.29 6.43
C ARG A 106 7.07 1.61 7.12
N ALA A 107 8.30 1.73 7.63
CA ALA A 107 8.76 2.94 8.30
C ALA A 107 8.85 4.14 7.35
N GLY A 108 9.46 3.94 6.17
CA GLY A 108 9.52 4.96 5.12
C GLY A 108 8.14 5.38 4.61
N MET A 109 7.23 4.42 4.43
CA MET A 109 5.84 4.66 4.05
C MET A 109 5.13 5.52 5.09
N GLY A 110 5.16 5.13 6.35
CA GLY A 110 4.55 5.91 7.42
C GLY A 110 5.14 7.32 7.54
N ARG A 111 6.45 7.48 7.35
CA ARG A 111 7.08 8.81 7.30
C ARG A 111 6.52 9.66 6.16
N GLN A 112 6.41 9.11 4.96
CA GLN A 112 5.82 9.82 3.82
C GLN A 112 4.38 10.24 4.11
N LEU A 113 3.57 9.35 4.70
CA LEU A 113 2.21 9.68 5.09
C LEU A 113 2.16 10.79 6.13
N LEU A 114 3.04 10.77 7.14
CA LEU A 114 3.17 11.87 8.10
C LEU A 114 3.54 13.19 7.42
N THR A 115 4.46 13.17 6.45
CA THR A 115 4.82 14.36 5.67
C THR A 115 3.63 14.89 4.87
N HIS A 116 2.89 14.02 4.18
CA HIS A 116 1.69 14.42 3.43
C HIS A 116 0.58 14.93 4.34
N MET A 117 0.34 14.27 5.47
CA MET A 117 -0.59 14.71 6.52
C MET A 117 -0.22 16.08 7.07
N GLY A 118 1.06 16.37 7.25
CA GLY A 118 1.55 17.67 7.66
C GLY A 118 1.32 18.77 6.61
N ARG A 119 1.19 18.43 5.33
CA ARG A 119 0.96 19.39 4.22
C ARG A 119 -0.52 19.55 3.89
N ALA A 120 -1.33 18.52 4.12
CA ALA A 120 -2.73 18.46 3.72
C ALA A 120 -3.58 19.67 4.19
N PRO A 121 -3.43 20.21 5.41
CA PRO A 121 -4.19 21.38 5.86
C PRO A 121 -3.83 22.69 5.16
N TYR A 122 -2.65 22.78 4.53
CA TYR A 122 -2.10 24.03 4.01
C TYR A 122 -2.41 24.22 2.52
N VAL A 123 -3.69 24.31 2.18
CA VAL A 123 -4.17 24.55 0.81
C VAL A 123 -5.20 25.67 0.75
N ALA A 124 -5.43 26.22 -0.44
CA ALA A 124 -6.43 27.26 -0.63
C ALA A 124 -7.84 26.76 -0.26
N ILE A 125 -8.69 27.66 0.24
CA ILE A 125 -10.07 27.32 0.61
C ILE A 125 -10.80 26.81 -0.64
N GLY A 126 -11.49 25.67 -0.50
CA GLY A 126 -12.25 25.05 -1.57
C GLY A 126 -11.44 24.14 -2.49
N THR A 127 -10.13 23.95 -2.26
CA THR A 127 -9.33 23.00 -3.03
C THR A 127 -9.20 21.65 -2.30
N ALA A 128 -9.27 20.58 -3.10
CA ALA A 128 -8.95 19.23 -2.66
C ALA A 128 -7.49 18.95 -3.01
N ARG A 129 -6.73 18.46 -2.05
CA ARG A 129 -5.37 17.99 -2.22
C ARG A 129 -5.33 16.49 -2.01
N TRP A 130 -4.62 15.82 -2.91
CA TRP A 130 -4.37 14.40 -2.87
C TRP A 130 -2.89 14.15 -2.98
N ASP A 131 -2.35 13.38 -2.04
CA ASP A 131 -1.00 12.85 -2.11
C ASP A 131 -1.09 11.33 -2.17
N PHE A 132 -0.69 10.72 -3.29
CA PHE A 132 -0.77 9.28 -3.49
C PHE A 132 0.61 8.63 -3.51
N ARG A 133 0.65 7.39 -3.00
CA ARG A 133 1.80 6.51 -3.10
C ARG A 133 1.33 5.09 -3.40
N ARG A 134 2.06 4.38 -4.26
CA ARG A 134 1.69 3.04 -4.73
C ARG A 134 2.86 2.07 -4.61
N TYR A 135 2.56 0.82 -4.31
CA TYR A 135 3.48 -0.31 -4.32
C TYR A 135 2.89 -1.42 -5.17
N LEU A 136 3.63 -1.87 -6.17
CA LEU A 136 3.30 -3.07 -6.94
C LEU A 136 4.19 -4.21 -6.45
N LEU A 137 3.59 -5.15 -5.71
CA LEU A 137 4.26 -6.33 -5.17
C LEU A 137 4.11 -7.47 -6.18
N GLY A 138 4.99 -7.50 -7.17
CA GLY A 138 4.90 -8.41 -8.32
C GLY A 138 4.88 -9.90 -7.95
N THR A 139 5.53 -10.31 -6.86
CA THR A 139 5.53 -11.70 -6.40
C THR A 139 4.20 -12.13 -5.79
N ALA A 140 3.39 -11.17 -5.32
CA ALA A 140 2.14 -11.40 -4.61
C ALA A 140 0.90 -11.06 -5.46
N ASP A 141 1.07 -10.62 -6.71
CA ASP A 141 -0.01 -10.10 -7.55
C ASP A 141 -0.89 -9.10 -6.75
N LEU A 142 -0.19 -8.20 -6.04
CA LEU A 142 -0.79 -7.27 -5.08
C LEU A 142 -0.35 -5.83 -5.36
N HIS A 143 -1.33 -4.93 -5.39
CA HIS A 143 -1.13 -3.49 -5.46
C HIS A 143 -1.58 -2.85 -4.15
N LEU A 144 -0.66 -2.15 -3.48
CA LEU A 144 -0.97 -1.37 -2.28
C LEU A 144 -1.00 0.12 -2.63
N GLY A 145 -2.12 0.77 -2.33
CA GLY A 145 -2.29 2.21 -2.49
C GLY A 145 -2.34 2.91 -1.13
N TYR A 146 -1.67 4.04 -0.99
CA TYR A 146 -1.78 4.90 0.17
C TYR A 146 -2.06 6.32 -0.31
N ALA A 147 -3.01 6.98 0.34
CA ALA A 147 -3.41 8.33 0.00
C ALA A 147 -3.53 9.20 1.25
N VAL A 148 -3.25 10.49 1.10
CA VAL A 148 -3.69 11.52 2.03
C VAL A 148 -4.61 12.46 1.27
N CYS A 149 -5.80 12.72 1.82
CA CYS A 149 -6.73 13.72 1.33
C CYS A 149 -6.98 14.76 2.43
N ASN A 150 -7.03 16.04 2.08
CA ASN A 150 -7.31 17.09 3.05
C ASN A 150 -8.79 17.21 3.45
N GLN A 151 -9.70 16.52 2.75
CA GLN A 151 -11.14 16.64 2.99
C GLN A 151 -11.82 15.28 3.14
N PHE A 152 -12.71 15.18 4.14
CA PHE A 152 -13.49 13.97 4.40
C PHE A 152 -14.97 14.22 4.09
N THR A 153 -15.36 14.00 2.83
CA THR A 153 -16.77 14.03 2.42
C THR A 153 -17.09 12.80 1.58
N ASP A 154 -18.37 12.51 1.36
CA ASP A 154 -18.76 11.37 0.52
C ASP A 154 -18.28 11.50 -0.93
N LEU A 155 -18.15 12.75 -1.42
CA LEU A 155 -17.51 13.03 -2.71
C LEU A 155 -16.04 12.58 -2.73
N HIS A 156 -15.27 12.85 -1.67
CA HIS A 156 -13.86 12.46 -1.59
C HIS A 156 -13.71 10.94 -1.41
N LYS A 157 -14.58 10.31 -0.61
CA LYS A 157 -14.60 8.83 -0.50
C LYS A 157 -14.87 8.18 -1.86
N GLU A 158 -15.84 8.71 -2.60
CA GLU A 158 -16.16 8.22 -3.95
C GLU A 158 -15.02 8.47 -4.94
N ALA A 159 -14.41 9.66 -4.89
CA ALA A 159 -13.24 9.97 -5.71
C ALA A 159 -12.07 9.00 -5.41
N PHE A 160 -11.79 8.73 -4.12
CA PHE A 160 -10.80 7.74 -3.72
C PHE A 160 -11.15 6.34 -4.25
N ARG A 161 -12.41 5.91 -4.12
CA ARG A 161 -12.88 4.63 -4.67
C ARG A 161 -12.60 4.51 -6.17
N GLN A 162 -12.92 5.55 -6.93
CA GLN A 162 -12.68 5.61 -8.38
C GLN A 162 -11.19 5.55 -8.71
N TRP A 163 -10.34 6.27 -7.96
CA TRP A 163 -8.89 6.18 -8.12
C TRP A 163 -8.41 4.73 -7.94
N VAL A 164 -8.86 4.04 -6.89
CA VAL A 164 -8.45 2.66 -6.62
C VAL A 164 -8.88 1.72 -7.74
N LEU A 165 -10.13 1.84 -8.20
CA LEU A 165 -10.66 1.04 -9.32
C LEU A 165 -9.90 1.28 -10.62
N LEU A 166 -9.61 2.54 -10.95
CA LEU A 166 -8.86 2.91 -12.14
C LEU A 166 -7.44 2.31 -12.09
N ARG A 167 -6.70 2.55 -11.00
CA ARG A 167 -5.33 2.04 -10.84
C ARG A 167 -5.29 0.52 -10.86
N HIS A 168 -6.26 -0.15 -10.24
CA HIS A 168 -6.39 -1.61 -10.30
C HIS A 168 -6.59 -2.07 -11.75
N THR A 169 -7.56 -1.49 -12.45
CA THR A 169 -7.91 -1.83 -13.84
C THR A 169 -6.74 -1.65 -14.80
N GLU A 170 -6.05 -0.49 -14.73
CA GLU A 170 -4.87 -0.19 -15.55
C GLU A 170 -3.76 -1.22 -15.33
N TRP A 171 -3.53 -1.61 -14.07
CA TRP A 171 -2.51 -2.58 -13.71
C TRP A 171 -2.86 -4.00 -14.18
N ILE A 172 -4.07 -4.50 -13.89
CA ILE A 172 -4.44 -5.87 -14.24
C ILE A 172 -4.58 -6.09 -15.74
N LYS A 173 -4.93 -5.05 -16.52
CA LYS A 173 -4.99 -5.13 -17.99
C LYS A 173 -3.66 -5.55 -18.61
N ALA A 174 -2.54 -5.21 -17.96
CA ALA A 174 -1.21 -5.59 -18.39
C ALA A 174 -0.77 -6.99 -17.92
N LEU A 175 -1.65 -7.75 -17.28
CA LEU A 175 -1.42 -9.12 -16.80
C LEU A 175 -2.11 -10.16 -17.69
N GLU A 176 -1.65 -11.41 -17.60
CA GLU A 176 -2.29 -12.58 -18.20
C GLU A 176 -3.66 -12.87 -17.56
N PRO A 177 -4.65 -13.41 -18.31
CA PRO A 177 -6.02 -13.58 -17.82
C PRO A 177 -6.16 -14.34 -16.50
N GLU A 178 -5.38 -15.40 -16.30
CA GLU A 178 -5.40 -16.18 -15.04
C GLU A 178 -4.95 -15.35 -13.84
N ARG A 179 -3.98 -14.46 -14.04
CA ARG A 179 -3.45 -13.58 -12.99
C ARG A 179 -4.39 -12.43 -12.67
N ARG A 180 -5.12 -11.90 -13.66
CA ARG A 180 -6.12 -10.84 -13.43
C ARG A 180 -7.13 -11.24 -12.36
N ARG A 181 -7.58 -12.49 -12.38
CA ARG A 181 -8.56 -13.04 -11.43
C ARG A 181 -8.03 -13.17 -10.00
N LEU A 182 -6.71 -13.31 -9.84
CA LEU A 182 -6.05 -13.44 -8.53
C LEU A 182 -5.50 -12.10 -8.03
N SER A 183 -5.44 -11.08 -8.89
CA SER A 183 -4.83 -9.80 -8.57
C SER A 183 -5.69 -9.03 -7.58
N THR A 184 -5.03 -8.41 -6.60
CA THR A 184 -5.73 -7.65 -5.55
C THR A 184 -5.15 -6.26 -5.43
N THR A 185 -6.02 -5.25 -5.27
CA THR A 185 -5.62 -3.92 -4.83
C THR A 185 -6.19 -3.66 -3.44
N VAL A 186 -5.36 -3.25 -2.49
CA VAL A 186 -5.78 -2.72 -1.20
C VAL A 186 -5.28 -1.29 -1.08
N ALA A 187 -6.17 -0.36 -0.76
CA ALA A 187 -5.80 1.03 -0.63
C ALA A 187 -6.34 1.67 0.65
N VAL A 188 -5.50 2.47 1.29
CA VAL A 188 -5.82 3.23 2.50
C VAL A 188 -5.73 4.72 2.19
N MET A 189 -6.74 5.48 2.57
CA MET A 189 -6.73 6.95 2.57
C MET A 189 -6.78 7.47 4.00
N LEU A 190 -5.91 8.42 4.31
CA LEU A 190 -5.93 9.17 5.54
C LEU A 190 -6.46 10.57 5.32
N THR A 191 -7.25 11.07 6.27
CA THR A 191 -7.76 12.43 6.21
C THR A 191 -7.58 13.14 7.55
N PRO A 192 -6.87 14.29 7.61
CA PRO A 192 -6.74 15.06 8.85
C PRO A 192 -8.09 15.37 9.46
N ARG A 193 -8.19 15.20 10.78
CA ARG A 193 -9.34 15.69 11.55
C ARG A 193 -9.00 17.00 12.24
N HIS A 194 -10.01 17.82 12.41
CA HIS A 194 -9.92 19.10 13.09
C HIS A 194 -10.57 19.10 14.47
N ASP A 195 -11.13 17.98 14.90
CA ASP A 195 -11.90 17.88 16.15
C ASP A 195 -11.06 17.44 17.36
N HIS A 196 -9.76 17.22 17.17
CA HIS A 196 -8.77 16.87 18.20
C HIS A 196 -9.02 15.56 18.96
N VAL A 197 -9.99 14.73 18.53
CA VAL A 197 -10.26 13.42 19.17
C VAL A 197 -9.27 12.36 18.68
N ARG A 198 -8.99 12.38 17.37
CA ARG A 198 -7.96 11.56 16.73
C ARG A 198 -7.27 12.39 15.64
N PRO A 199 -6.02 12.11 15.29
CA PRO A 199 -5.29 12.93 14.33
C PRO A 199 -5.82 12.80 12.89
N TRP A 200 -6.44 11.68 12.52
CA TRP A 200 -7.01 11.46 11.19
C TRP A 200 -8.16 10.44 11.17
N ASP A 201 -8.88 10.43 10.06
CA ASP A 201 -9.76 9.35 9.64
C ASP A 201 -9.03 8.39 8.71
N THR A 202 -9.24 7.08 8.92
CA THR A 202 -8.70 6.01 8.08
C THR A 202 -9.82 5.42 7.24
N THR A 203 -9.70 5.51 5.91
CA THR A 203 -10.64 4.92 4.95
C THR A 203 -9.94 3.80 4.19
N LEU A 204 -10.59 2.64 4.12
CA LEU A 204 -10.07 1.46 3.44
C LEU A 204 -10.95 1.12 2.23
N TYR A 205 -10.32 0.79 1.10
CA TYR A 205 -10.99 0.19 -0.04
C TYR A 205 -10.14 -0.94 -0.62
N ALA A 206 -10.78 -2.06 -0.92
CA ALA A 206 -10.13 -3.23 -1.50
C ALA A 206 -10.89 -3.74 -2.73
N VAL A 207 -10.14 -4.16 -3.75
CA VAL A 207 -10.64 -4.69 -5.02
C VAL A 207 -9.97 -6.03 -5.28
N PHE A 208 -10.77 -7.05 -5.52
CA PHE A 208 -10.31 -8.43 -5.71
C PHE A 208 -10.69 -8.92 -7.10
N GLY A 209 -9.70 -9.40 -7.84
CA GLY A 209 -9.90 -9.95 -9.17
C GLY A 209 -10.40 -8.90 -10.18
N GLU A 210 -10.93 -9.38 -11.29
CA GLU A 210 -11.38 -8.52 -12.38
C GLU A 210 -12.75 -7.91 -12.05
N VAL A 211 -12.83 -6.57 -12.08
CA VAL A 211 -14.08 -5.82 -11.94
C VAL A 211 -14.44 -5.24 -13.31
N PRO A 212 -15.58 -5.64 -13.91
CA PRO A 212 -16.03 -5.01 -15.15
C PRO A 212 -16.41 -3.56 -14.86
N LEU A 213 -15.86 -2.65 -15.66
CA LEU A 213 -16.22 -1.23 -15.68
C LEU A 213 -16.79 -0.91 -17.05
N GLU A 214 -17.89 -0.15 -17.07
CA GLU A 214 -18.43 0.33 -18.33
C GLU A 214 -17.44 1.32 -18.99
N PRO A 215 -17.36 1.35 -20.33
CA PRO A 215 -16.41 2.22 -21.03
C PRO A 215 -16.57 3.70 -20.66
N GLU A 216 -17.80 4.15 -20.42
CA GLU A 216 -18.10 5.52 -20.01
C GLU A 216 -17.59 5.84 -18.60
N GLU A 217 -17.72 4.88 -17.67
CA GLU A 217 -17.21 5.00 -16.30
C GLU A 217 -15.69 5.09 -16.31
N LEU A 218 -15.03 4.19 -17.04
CA LEU A 218 -13.57 4.21 -17.19
C LEU A 218 -13.09 5.53 -17.76
N ALA A 219 -13.72 6.02 -18.84
CA ALA A 219 -13.36 7.30 -19.45
C ALA A 219 -13.61 8.49 -18.51
N ALA A 220 -14.60 8.42 -17.61
CA ALA A 220 -14.81 9.46 -16.59
C ALA A 220 -13.71 9.45 -15.52
N MET A 221 -13.33 8.26 -15.04
CA MET A 221 -12.23 8.12 -14.08
C MET A 221 -10.90 8.58 -14.67
N GLU A 222 -10.61 8.22 -15.93
CA GLU A 222 -9.40 8.66 -16.64
C GLU A 222 -9.35 10.18 -16.79
N ARG A 223 -10.46 10.83 -17.14
CA ARG A 223 -10.54 12.30 -17.22
C ARG A 223 -10.28 12.97 -15.87
N LEU A 224 -10.74 12.37 -14.78
CA LEU A 224 -10.53 12.91 -13.44
C LEU A 224 -9.06 12.74 -13.00
N TRP A 225 -8.50 11.54 -13.16
CA TRP A 225 -7.24 11.14 -12.50
C TRP A 225 -6.00 11.10 -13.39
N ASN A 226 -6.16 11.08 -14.72
CA ASN A 226 -5.06 11.05 -15.69
C ASN A 226 -4.91 12.34 -16.49
N ASN A 227 -5.77 13.33 -16.28
CA ASN A 227 -5.60 14.64 -16.92
C ASN A 227 -4.40 15.37 -16.26
N PRO A 228 -3.32 15.68 -17.02
CA PRO A 228 -2.17 16.41 -16.48
C PRO A 228 -2.54 17.79 -15.92
N GLU A 229 -3.59 18.43 -16.42
CA GLU A 229 -4.09 19.71 -15.92
C GLU A 229 -4.62 19.61 -14.48
N ASN A 230 -5.09 18.43 -14.06
CA ASN A 230 -5.52 18.17 -12.69
C ASN A 230 -4.34 17.82 -11.75
N MET A 231 -3.14 17.60 -12.30
CA MET A 231 -1.92 17.24 -11.57
C MET A 231 -0.93 18.40 -11.40
N ALA A 232 -1.22 19.57 -11.99
CA ALA A 232 -0.28 20.68 -12.16
C ALA A 232 -0.10 21.61 -10.93
N ASP A 233 -0.81 21.39 -9.82
CA ASP A 233 -0.79 22.26 -8.63
C ASP A 233 0.17 21.80 -7.51
N LEU A 234 1.22 21.07 -7.85
CA LEU A 234 2.31 20.78 -6.90
C LEU A 234 3.52 21.64 -7.26
N PRO A 235 3.79 22.75 -6.55
CA PRO A 235 5.08 23.40 -6.68
C PRO A 235 6.16 22.42 -6.24
N ASP A 236 7.09 22.12 -7.15
CA ASP A 236 8.35 21.48 -6.82
C ASP A 236 9.03 22.32 -5.74
N LEU A 237 9.22 21.72 -4.56
CA LEU A 237 10.07 22.29 -3.52
C LEU A 237 11.14 21.25 -3.21
N GLU A 238 12.36 21.63 -3.59
CA GLU A 238 13.65 21.02 -3.29
C GLU A 238 13.79 20.55 -1.83
#